data_AF-A0A2A5WYG0-F1
#
_entry.id   AF-A0A2A5WYG0-F1
#
_cell.length_a   1.000
_cell.length_b   1.000
_cell.length_c   1.000
_cell.angle_alpha   90.00
_cell.angle_beta   90.00
_cell.angle_gamma   90.00
#
_symmetry.space_group_name_H-M   'P 1'
#
loop_
_entity.id
_entity.type
_entity.pdbx_description
1 polymer ?
#
loop_
_entity_poly.entity_id
_entity_poly.type
_entity_poly.pdbx_seq_one_letter_code
_entity_poly.pdbx_strand_id
1 'polypeptide(L)'
;MLKIIHSSLFIIVLFSYSLTARVLPQDVVWNEEETGYYTIKENNIMLISTEGKKDQLILSSSEVGDIKIESFLFSQNKNKILLF
;
A
#
# COMPACT_ATOMS: atom_id res chain seq x y z
N MET A 1 -19.50 30.94 30.50
CA MET A 1 -18.38 31.40 29.64
C MET A 1 -17.23 30.38 29.61
N LEU A 2 -16.65 29.98 30.74
CA LEU A 2 -15.53 29.02 30.81
C LEU A 2 -15.83 27.65 30.16
N LYS A 3 -17.02 27.06 30.39
CA LYS A 3 -17.43 25.77 29.78
C LYS A 3 -17.54 25.82 28.25
N ILE A 4 -17.95 26.97 27.68
CA ILE A 4 -18.05 27.16 26.24
C ILE A 4 -16.65 27.19 25.62
N ILE A 5 -15.71 27.90 26.26
CA ILE A 5 -14.30 27.96 25.83
C ILE A 5 -13.66 26.55 25.83
N HIS A 6 -13.92 25.74 26.86
CA HIS A 6 -13.41 24.36 26.92
C HIS A 6 -14.03 23.46 25.83
N SER A 7 -15.34 23.60 25.57
CA SER A 7 -16.02 22.85 24.52
C SER A 7 -15.52 23.23 23.12
N SER A 8 -15.26 24.51 22.87
CA SER A 8 -14.71 24.98 21.59
C SER A 8 -13.28 24.48 21.37
N LEU A 9 -12.45 24.47 22.43
CA LEU A 9 -11.07 23.96 22.36
C LEU A 9 -11.06 22.46 22.02
N PHE A 10 -11.96 21.67 22.62
CA PHE A 10 -12.11 20.26 22.33
C PHE A 10 -12.50 19.99 20.86
N ILE A 11 -13.41 20.79 20.31
CA ILE A 11 -13.82 20.68 18.89
C ILE A 11 -12.66 21.01 17.95
N ILE A 12 -11.86 22.04 18.25
CA ILE A 12 -10.68 22.42 17.45
C ILE A 12 -9.63 21.30 17.45
N VAL A 13 -9.42 20.64 18.61
CA VAL A 13 -8.51 19.49 18.72
C VAL A 13 -9.01 18.31 17.87
N LEU A 14 -10.30 18.00 17.88
CA LEU A 14 -10.85 16.94 17.04
C LEU A 14 -10.74 17.22 15.53
N PHE A 15 -10.97 18.48 15.12
CA PHE A 15 -10.81 18.91 13.73
C PHE A 15 -9.36 18.86 13.24
N SER A 16 -8.38 19.02 14.12
CA SER A 16 -6.96 18.94 13.75
C SER A 16 -6.48 17.49 13.57
N TYR A 17 -7.08 16.52 14.26
CA TYR A 17 -6.80 15.09 14.05
C TYR A 17 -7.39 14.54 12.73
N SER A 18 -8.54 15.07 12.27
CA SER A 18 -9.15 14.60 11.02
C SER A 18 -8.41 15.11 9.77
N LEU A 19 -7.77 16.28 9.85
CA LEU A 19 -7.03 16.87 8.73
C LEU A 19 -5.68 16.18 8.44
N THR A 20 -5.19 15.34 9.35
CA THR A 20 -3.98 14.53 9.17
C THR A 20 -4.28 13.08 8.80
N ALA A 21 -5.55 12.66 8.79
CA ALA A 21 -5.98 11.37 8.29
C ALA A 21 -5.87 11.32 6.76
N ARG A 22 -4.64 11.19 6.26
CA ARG A 22 -4.41 10.79 4.88
C ARG A 22 -4.86 9.34 4.76
N VAL A 23 -5.65 9.04 3.71
CA VAL A 23 -5.80 7.65 3.25
C VAL A 23 -4.38 7.15 3.05
N LEU A 24 -3.98 6.14 3.83
CA LEU A 24 -2.66 5.53 3.65
C LEU A 24 -2.58 5.16 2.16
N PRO A 25 -1.49 5.53 1.45
CA PRO A 25 -1.27 4.96 0.13
C PRO A 25 -1.46 3.44 0.28
N GLN A 26 -2.25 2.83 -0.62
CA GLN A 26 -2.62 1.41 -0.56
C GLN A 26 -1.49 0.63 0.08
N ASP A 27 -1.76 0.03 1.25
CA ASP A 27 -0.71 -0.48 2.14
C ASP A 27 0.32 -1.22 1.31
N VAL A 28 1.55 -0.69 1.33
CA VAL A 28 2.65 -1.23 0.54
C VAL A 28 2.75 -2.71 0.88
N VAL A 29 2.65 -3.57 -0.12
CA VAL A 29 2.64 -5.02 0.11
C VAL A 29 4.09 -5.44 0.37
N TRP A 30 4.47 -5.53 1.64
CA TRP A 30 5.83 -5.94 2.02
C TRP A 30 6.04 -7.46 1.87
N ASN A 31 7.28 -7.85 1.62
CA ASN A 31 7.70 -9.22 1.89
C ASN A 31 7.75 -9.48 3.41
N GLU A 32 7.90 -10.74 3.81
CA GLU A 32 7.79 -11.13 5.23
C GLU A 32 8.89 -10.52 6.12
N GLU A 33 10.05 -10.24 5.53
CA GLU A 33 11.21 -9.67 6.23
C GLU A 33 11.24 -8.14 6.20
N GLU A 34 10.27 -7.49 5.54
CA GLU A 34 10.22 -6.03 5.29
C GLU A 34 11.47 -5.47 4.56
N THR A 35 12.17 -6.34 3.83
CA THR A 35 13.39 -6.02 3.03
C THR A 35 13.07 -5.62 1.59
N GLY A 36 11.79 -5.65 1.22
CA GLY A 36 11.32 -5.23 -0.09
C GLY A 36 9.80 -5.21 -0.19
N TYR A 37 9.28 -4.57 -1.22
CA TYR A 37 7.85 -4.45 -1.45
C TYR A 37 7.44 -4.85 -2.86
N TYR A 38 6.24 -5.40 -2.99
CA TYR A 38 5.65 -5.79 -4.26
C TYR A 38 4.94 -4.60 -4.90
N THR A 39 5.14 -4.41 -6.21
CA THR A 39 4.49 -3.35 -6.98
C THR A 39 4.25 -3.76 -8.43
N ILE A 40 3.39 -3.02 -9.12
CA ILE A 40 3.19 -3.14 -10.56
C ILE A 40 4.14 -2.18 -11.27
N LYS A 41 4.93 -2.70 -12.20
CA LYS A 41 5.80 -1.90 -13.08
C LYS A 41 5.78 -2.47 -14.49
N GLU A 42 5.38 -1.64 -15.45
CA GLU A 42 5.30 -2.03 -16.87
C GLU A 42 4.46 -3.30 -17.09
N ASN A 43 3.31 -3.38 -16.41
CA ASN A 43 2.41 -4.56 -16.41
C ASN A 43 3.03 -5.86 -15.85
N ASN A 44 4.15 -5.76 -15.13
CA ASN A 44 4.75 -6.87 -14.37
C ASN A 44 4.48 -6.68 -12.88
N ILE A 45 4.40 -7.78 -12.12
CA ILE A 45 4.50 -7.73 -10.67
C ILE A 45 5.96 -7.96 -10.28
N MET A 46 6.53 -7.00 -9.57
CA MET A 46 7.93 -7.01 -9.15
C MET A 46 8.05 -6.87 -7.64
N LEU A 47 9.07 -7.53 -7.06
CA LEU A 47 9.56 -7.26 -5.72
C LEU A 47 10.74 -6.29 -5.82
N ILE A 48 10.57 -5.09 -5.28
CA ILE A 48 11.60 -4.04 -5.23
C ILE A 48 12.33 -4.14 -3.89
N SER A 49 13.65 -4.28 -3.95
CA SER A 49 14.47 -4.38 -2.73
C SER A 49 14.70 -3.01 -2.10
N THR A 50 14.63 -2.92 -0.77
CA THR A 50 15.06 -1.74 -0.01
C THR A 50 16.51 -1.86 0.48
N GLU A 51 17.05 -3.08 0.52
CA GLU A 51 18.41 -3.36 1.00
C GLU A 51 19.50 -3.33 -0.08
N GLY A 52 19.18 -2.84 -1.29
CA GLY A 52 20.13 -2.83 -2.42
C GLY A 52 20.38 -4.19 -3.08
N LYS A 53 19.63 -5.24 -2.73
CA LYS A 53 19.55 -6.48 -3.53
C LYS A 53 18.87 -6.17 -4.87
N LYS A 54 19.05 -7.03 -5.87
CA LYS A 54 18.44 -6.84 -7.19
C LYS A 54 16.93 -7.09 -7.10
N ASP A 55 16.14 -6.22 -7.73
CA ASP A 55 14.70 -6.40 -7.91
C ASP A 55 14.40 -7.76 -8.55
N GLN A 56 13.29 -8.37 -8.14
CA GLN A 56 12.87 -9.68 -8.61
C GLN A 56 11.56 -9.58 -9.39
N LEU A 57 11.51 -10.27 -10.54
CA LEU A 57 10.29 -10.43 -11.31
C LEU A 57 9.45 -11.56 -10.69
N ILE A 58 8.23 -11.26 -10.27
CA ILE A 58 7.32 -12.22 -9.64
C ILE A 58 6.31 -12.77 -10.64
N LEU A 59 5.77 -11.89 -11.50
CA LEU A 59 4.89 -12.28 -12.61
C LEU A 59 5.19 -11.39 -13.82
N SER A 60 5.53 -12.01 -14.94
CA SER A 60 5.80 -11.30 -16.19
C SER A 60 4.50 -10.90 -16.88
N SER A 61 4.48 -9.70 -17.45
CA SER A 61 3.45 -9.25 -18.40
C SER A 61 3.22 -10.25 -19.53
N SER A 62 4.26 -10.94 -20.00
CA SER A 62 4.16 -11.97 -21.04
C SER A 62 3.37 -13.21 -20.60
N GLU A 63 3.33 -13.52 -19.30
CA GLU A 63 2.57 -14.65 -18.75
C GLU A 63 1.09 -14.31 -18.56
N VAL A 64 0.80 -13.01 -18.43
CA VAL A 64 -0.54 -12.46 -18.23
C VAL A 64 -1.25 -12.16 -19.56
N GLY A 65 -0.48 -12.04 -20.65
CA GLY A 65 -1.00 -11.77 -21.99
C GLY A 65 -1.51 -10.34 -22.13
N ASP A 66 -2.70 -10.18 -22.72
CA ASP A 66 -3.28 -8.86 -23.01
C ASP A 66 -4.03 -8.24 -21.80
N ILE A 67 -3.99 -8.88 -20.64
CA ILE A 67 -4.64 -8.36 -19.42
C ILE A 67 -3.75 -7.26 -18.83
N LYS A 68 -4.33 -6.06 -18.64
CA LYS A 68 -3.70 -4.97 -17.88
C LYS A 68 -3.94 -5.19 -16.40
N ILE A 69 -2.86 -5.22 -15.61
CA ILE A 69 -2.92 -5.37 -14.15
C ILE A 69 -3.15 -3.99 -13.54
N GLU A 70 -4.30 -3.78 -12.91
CA GLU A 70 -4.61 -2.55 -12.16
C GLU A 70 -4.30 -2.72 -10.66
N SER A 71 -4.52 -3.92 -10.12
CA SER A 71 -4.09 -4.30 -8.77
C SER A 71 -3.91 -5.81 -8.63
N PHE A 72 -3.30 -6.25 -7.53
CA PHE A 72 -3.11 -7.66 -7.24
C PHE A 72 -3.23 -7.96 -5.75
N LEU A 73 -3.55 -9.21 -5.42
CA LEU A 73 -3.53 -9.75 -4.06
C LEU A 73 -2.86 -11.13 -4.04
N PHE A 74 -2.00 -11.37 -3.06
CA PHE A 74 -1.44 -12.69 -2.82
C PHE A 74 -2.40 -13.57 -2.01
N SER A 75 -2.36 -14.89 -2.23
CA SER A 75 -2.88 -15.84 -1.24
C SER A 75 -2.13 -15.71 0.08
N GLN A 76 -2.71 -16.24 1.17
CA GLN A 76 -2.12 -16.17 2.51
C GLN A 76 -0.67 -16.72 2.57
N ASN A 77 -0.36 -17.75 1.78
CA ASN A 77 0.97 -18.35 1.67
C ASN A 77 1.76 -17.87 0.44
N LYS A 78 1.30 -16.81 -0.24
CA LYS A 78 1.93 -16.15 -1.39
C LYS A 78 2.25 -17.06 -2.59
N ASN A 79 1.59 -18.21 -2.72
CA ASN A 79 1.79 -19.13 -3.84
C ASN A 79 0.80 -18.93 -5.01
N LYS A 80 -0.19 -18.03 -4.84
CA LYS A 80 -1.16 -17.63 -5.85
C LYS A 80 -1.31 -16.12 -5.85
N ILE A 81 -1.67 -15.58 -6.99
CA ILE A 81 -1.95 -14.16 -7.19
C ILE A 81 -3.32 -14.01 -7.83
N LEU A 82 -4.16 -13.16 -7.26
CA LEU A 82 -5.41 -12.69 -7.87
C LEU A 82 -5.13 -11.33 -8.52
N LEU A 83 -5.49 -11.19 -9.80
CA LEU A 83 -5.31 -9.97 -10.58
C LEU A 83 -6.67 -9.28 -10.77
N PHE A 84 -6.69 -7.95 -10.71
CA PHE A 84 -7.84 -7.09 -11.00
C PHE A 84 -7.52 -6.11 -12.10
#